data_AF-A0A674DC81-F1
#
_entry.id   AF-A0A674DC81-F1
#
_cell.length_a   1.000
_cell.length_b   1.000
_cell.length_c   1.000
_cell.angle_alpha   90.00
_cell.angle_beta   90.00
_cell.angle_gamma   90.00
#
_symmetry.space_group_name_H-M   'P 1'
#
loop_
_entity.id
_entity.type
_entity.pdbx_description
1 polymer ?
#
loop_
_entity_poly.entity_id
_entity_poly.type
_entity_poly.pdbx_seq_one_letter_code
_entity_poly.pdbx_strand_id
1 'polypeptide(L)'
;MHEVNRNIGLILVVRMARVDSSVRKVSERYQQYGRLIDERAHKNVVVIVAGNSLVNLKCSLLLENAPSVDSGRFVGMATQLEYEARAHIAQKLSVKTADVTDVIVWGNISGSSHVDLQRAKVFQYEGAIWGPSDFSQPVLKMIYDMKWLQTDFLNLVSSQRATVASKSQRATAISATNGIIAVLKAWNCNSSAEEVLSLGILSTGQYNLPAGVVFSMPVSFQDGRWSVLSDVIISDEMRAKLQIAADQLREEKDLASRTRKDTA
;
A
#
# COMPACT_ATOMS: atom_id res chain seq x y z
N MET A 1 29.92 -31.22 -44.33
CA MET A 1 30.82 -30.29 -43.62
C MET A 1 30.00 -29.03 -43.34
N HIS A 2 29.98 -28.62 -42.07
CA HIS A 2 28.96 -27.79 -41.42
C HIS A 2 28.55 -26.47 -42.10
N GLU A 3 27.23 -26.24 -42.15
CA GLU A 3 26.60 -24.92 -42.05
C GLU A 3 27.02 -24.22 -40.75
N VAL A 4 27.43 -22.96 -40.84
CA VAL A 4 27.33 -22.01 -39.73
C VAL A 4 26.83 -20.69 -40.29
N ASN A 5 25.51 -20.55 -40.34
CA ASN A 5 24.84 -19.27 -40.30
C ASN A 5 24.41 -19.07 -38.84
N ARG A 6 25.06 -18.15 -38.11
CA ARG A 6 24.67 -17.78 -36.74
C ARG A 6 24.49 -16.27 -36.64
N ASN A 7 23.32 -15.83 -37.09
CA ASN A 7 22.61 -14.76 -36.41
C ASN A 7 22.23 -15.26 -35.02
N ILE A 8 22.88 -14.77 -33.97
CA ILE A 8 22.39 -14.92 -32.60
C ILE A 8 22.27 -13.51 -32.03
N GLY A 9 21.07 -12.96 -32.14
CA GLY A 9 20.62 -11.88 -31.26
C GLY A 9 20.62 -12.42 -29.84
N LEU A 10 21.55 -11.91 -29.04
CA LEU A 10 21.68 -12.20 -27.62
C LEU A 10 20.55 -11.48 -26.88
N ILE A 11 19.34 -12.06 -26.82
CA ILE A 11 18.32 -11.64 -25.86
C ILE A 11 18.71 -12.24 -24.50
N LEU A 12 19.48 -11.47 -23.75
CA LEU A 12 19.79 -11.76 -22.35
C LEU A 12 18.52 -11.53 -21.52
N VAL A 13 17.65 -12.55 -21.41
CA VAL A 13 16.51 -12.53 -20.45
C VAL A 13 17.06 -12.74 -19.04
N VAL A 14 17.64 -11.69 -18.47
CA VAL A 14 17.99 -11.63 -17.04
C VAL A 14 16.84 -10.92 -16.31
N ARG A 15 15.66 -11.57 -16.23
CA ARG A 15 14.56 -11.02 -15.39
C ARG A 15 13.53 -12.00 -14.82
N MET A 16 13.79 -13.31 -14.72
CA MET A 16 12.81 -14.27 -14.13
C MET A 16 13.27 -15.08 -12.90
N ALA A 17 14.56 -15.43 -12.75
CA ALA A 17 14.93 -16.41 -11.71
C ALA A 17 14.82 -15.93 -10.24
N ARG A 18 14.91 -14.61 -9.97
CA ARG A 18 14.90 -14.07 -8.58
C ARG A 18 13.50 -13.82 -8.01
N VAL A 19 12.51 -13.54 -8.87
CA VAL A 19 11.14 -13.21 -8.44
C VAL A 19 10.36 -14.49 -8.12
N ASP A 20 10.43 -15.50 -8.99
CA ASP A 20 9.69 -16.77 -8.82
C ASP A 20 10.08 -17.53 -7.55
N SER A 21 11.37 -17.62 -7.25
CA SER A 21 11.86 -18.32 -6.04
C SER A 21 11.47 -17.61 -4.74
N SER A 22 11.35 -16.28 -4.78
CA SER A 22 10.90 -15.47 -3.64
C SER A 22 9.40 -15.59 -3.43
N VAL A 23 8.62 -15.54 -4.51
CA VAL A 23 7.16 -15.71 -4.50
C VAL A 23 6.80 -17.10 -3.98
N ARG A 24 7.44 -18.17 -4.46
CA ARG A 24 7.20 -19.54 -3.98
C ARG A 24 7.35 -19.69 -2.47
N LYS A 25 8.48 -19.25 -1.92
CA LYS A 25 8.76 -19.32 -0.47
C LYS A 25 7.76 -18.52 0.36
N VAL A 26 7.32 -17.37 -0.16
CA VAL A 26 6.29 -16.54 0.48
C VAL A 26 4.94 -17.26 0.43
N SER A 27 4.58 -17.83 -0.72
CA SER A 27 3.33 -18.59 -0.92
C SER A 27 3.20 -19.75 0.06
N GLU A 28 4.19 -20.65 0.09
CA GLU A 28 4.19 -21.82 0.98
C GLU A 28 4.02 -21.39 2.46
N ARG A 29 4.78 -20.37 2.89
CA ARG A 29 4.75 -19.89 4.28
C ARG A 29 3.42 -19.26 4.65
N TYR A 30 2.89 -18.36 3.82
CA TYR A 30 1.68 -17.62 4.16
C TYR A 30 0.41 -18.47 3.98
N GLN A 31 0.41 -19.46 3.10
CA GLN A 31 -0.64 -20.48 3.07
C GLN A 31 -0.67 -21.26 4.39
N GLN A 32 0.49 -21.70 4.88
CA GLN A 32 0.59 -22.40 6.16
C GLN A 32 0.12 -21.51 7.32
N TYR A 33 0.52 -20.24 7.35
CA TYR A 33 0.04 -19.29 8.36
C TYR A 33 -1.47 -19.07 8.29
N GLY A 34 -2.04 -18.97 7.10
CA GLY A 34 -3.49 -18.86 6.93
C GLY A 34 -4.22 -20.05 7.53
N ARG A 35 -3.78 -21.29 7.23
CA ARG A 35 -4.38 -22.50 7.80
C ARG A 35 -4.28 -22.54 9.33
N LEU A 36 -3.13 -22.16 9.88
CA LEU A 36 -2.95 -22.11 11.34
C LEU A 36 -3.87 -21.07 11.99
N ILE A 37 -4.04 -19.90 11.36
CA ILE A 37 -4.99 -18.89 11.82
C ILE A 37 -6.42 -19.44 11.78
N ASP A 38 -6.81 -20.07 10.68
CA ASP A 38 -8.14 -20.66 10.49
C ASP A 38 -8.50 -21.67 11.59
N GLU A 39 -7.56 -22.58 11.87
CA GLU A 39 -7.73 -23.69 12.80
C GLU A 39 -7.63 -23.27 14.28
N ARG A 40 -6.77 -22.29 14.60
CA ARG A 40 -6.33 -22.05 15.99
C ARG A 40 -6.65 -20.66 16.53
N ALA A 41 -6.81 -19.65 15.68
CA ALA A 41 -7.08 -18.31 16.16
C ALA A 41 -8.55 -18.12 16.53
N HIS A 42 -8.81 -17.18 17.43
CA HIS A 42 -10.17 -16.73 17.72
C HIS A 42 -10.79 -16.12 16.45
N LYS A 43 -12.10 -16.33 16.21
CA LYS A 43 -12.75 -15.86 14.96
C LYS A 43 -12.81 -14.34 14.80
N ASN A 44 -12.60 -13.60 15.90
CA ASN A 44 -12.45 -12.15 15.92
C ASN A 44 -10.98 -11.67 15.90
N VAL A 45 -10.01 -12.54 15.59
CA VAL A 45 -8.60 -12.13 15.44
C VAL A 45 -8.48 -11.02 14.39
N VAL A 46 -7.61 -10.04 14.61
CA VAL A 46 -7.23 -9.03 13.61
C VAL A 46 -5.84 -9.39 13.10
N VAL A 47 -5.68 -9.43 11.78
CA VAL A 47 -4.44 -9.85 11.09
C VAL A 47 -3.89 -8.68 10.30
N ILE A 48 -2.76 -8.15 10.75
CA ILE A 48 -2.06 -7.03 10.12
C ILE A 48 -0.84 -7.55 9.38
N VAL A 49 -0.81 -7.36 8.06
CA VAL A 49 0.31 -7.76 7.19
C VAL A 49 1.18 -6.53 6.90
N ALA A 50 2.35 -6.49 7.51
CA ALA A 50 3.33 -5.42 7.34
C ALA A 50 4.61 -5.90 6.66
N GLY A 51 5.38 -4.95 6.10
CA GLY A 51 6.69 -5.19 5.52
C GLY A 51 6.87 -4.53 4.16
N ASN A 52 8.02 -4.76 3.53
CA ASN A 52 8.42 -4.03 2.32
C ASN A 52 8.25 -4.83 1.02
N SER A 53 7.83 -6.09 1.10
CA SER A 53 7.73 -6.97 -0.07
C SER A 53 6.42 -7.74 -0.08
N LEU A 54 5.78 -7.81 -1.25
CA LEU A 54 4.62 -8.66 -1.55
C LEU A 54 3.51 -8.55 -0.49
N VAL A 55 3.28 -7.36 0.08
CA VAL A 55 2.32 -7.16 1.19
C VAL A 55 0.90 -7.59 0.79
N ASN A 56 0.46 -7.16 -0.40
CA ASN A 56 -0.85 -7.51 -0.93
C ASN A 56 -0.99 -9.02 -1.16
N LEU A 57 0.00 -9.66 -1.80
CA LEU A 57 0.00 -11.11 -2.04
C LEU A 57 -0.04 -11.90 -0.73
N LYS A 58 0.80 -11.54 0.24
CA LYS A 58 0.81 -12.15 1.59
C LYS A 58 -0.56 -12.09 2.23
N CYS A 59 -1.22 -10.92 2.18
CA CYS A 59 -2.57 -10.75 2.72
C CYS A 59 -3.61 -11.59 1.96
N SER A 60 -3.52 -11.66 0.63
CA SER A 60 -4.41 -12.49 -0.20
C SER A 60 -4.28 -13.97 0.15
N LEU A 61 -3.06 -14.46 0.35
CA LEU A 61 -2.81 -15.85 0.71
C LEU A 61 -3.37 -16.20 2.09
N LEU A 62 -3.30 -15.29 3.06
CA LEU A 62 -3.91 -15.48 4.37
C LEU A 62 -5.43 -15.56 4.27
N LEU A 63 -6.05 -14.62 3.55
CA LEU A 63 -7.49 -14.58 3.30
C LEU A 63 -8.00 -15.88 2.64
N GLU A 64 -7.29 -16.38 1.63
CA GLU A 64 -7.65 -17.60 0.90
C GLU A 64 -7.51 -18.88 1.74
N ASN A 65 -6.66 -18.87 2.76
CA ASN A 65 -6.37 -20.05 3.60
C ASN A 65 -6.97 -19.92 5.01
N ALA A 66 -7.69 -18.84 5.31
CA ALA A 66 -8.41 -18.63 6.56
C ALA A 66 -9.89 -18.25 6.35
N PRO A 67 -10.68 -19.05 5.61
CA PRO A 67 -12.05 -18.71 5.23
C PRO A 67 -13.03 -18.63 6.40
N SER A 68 -12.70 -19.18 7.58
CA SER A 68 -13.55 -19.11 8.76
C SER A 68 -13.44 -17.78 9.53
N VAL A 69 -12.47 -16.93 9.19
CA VAL A 69 -12.29 -15.59 9.76
C VAL A 69 -12.84 -14.57 8.77
N ASP A 70 -13.58 -13.59 9.29
CA ASP A 70 -14.14 -12.50 8.48
C ASP A 70 -13.04 -11.77 7.70
N SER A 71 -13.26 -11.53 6.39
CA SER A 71 -12.25 -10.91 5.53
C SER A 71 -11.92 -9.48 5.94
N GLY A 72 -12.85 -8.80 6.62
CA GLY A 72 -12.66 -7.50 7.26
C GLY A 72 -11.61 -7.50 8.38
N ARG A 73 -11.13 -8.67 8.80
CA ARG A 73 -10.08 -8.80 9.82
C ARG A 73 -8.67 -8.79 9.26
N PHE A 74 -8.49 -8.92 7.94
CA PHE A 74 -7.17 -8.96 7.31
C PHE A 74 -6.89 -7.63 6.61
N VAL A 75 -5.78 -6.99 6.97
CA VAL A 75 -5.36 -5.74 6.33
C VAL A 75 -3.87 -5.75 6.01
N GLY A 76 -3.51 -5.26 4.83
CA GLY A 76 -2.15 -4.96 4.41
C GLY A 76 -1.77 -3.52 4.75
N MET A 77 -0.57 -3.30 5.28
CA MET A 77 -0.12 -1.99 5.73
C MET A 77 0.37 -1.12 4.58
N ALA A 78 -0.43 -0.13 4.16
CA ALA A 78 0.02 0.94 3.26
C ALA A 78 0.32 2.26 4.02
N THR A 79 -0.09 2.36 5.28
CA THR A 79 0.07 3.54 6.16
C THR A 79 1.52 4.00 6.30
N GLN A 80 2.50 3.09 6.18
CA GLN A 80 3.91 3.47 6.16
C GLN A 80 4.22 4.45 5.01
N LEU A 81 3.66 4.19 3.82
CA LEU A 81 3.86 5.01 2.61
C LEU A 81 3.16 6.34 2.72
N GLU A 82 1.98 6.34 3.34
CA GLU A 82 1.26 7.54 3.68
C GLU A 82 2.11 8.44 4.58
N TYR A 83 2.73 7.89 5.62
CA TYR A 83 3.55 8.64 6.56
C TYR A 83 4.85 9.16 5.93
N GLU A 84 5.45 8.38 5.03
CA GLU A 84 6.59 8.82 4.22
C GLU A 84 6.20 10.00 3.29
N ALA A 85 5.05 9.90 2.62
CA ALA A 85 4.53 10.98 1.79
C ALA A 85 4.21 12.24 2.61
N ARG A 86 3.54 12.09 3.75
CA ARG A 86 3.24 13.18 4.70
C ARG A 86 4.52 13.87 5.17
N ALA A 87 5.59 13.11 5.45
CA ALA A 87 6.86 13.68 5.88
C ALA A 87 7.51 14.57 4.79
N HIS A 88 7.47 14.14 3.52
CA HIS A 88 7.97 14.95 2.42
C HIS A 88 7.15 16.23 2.19
N ILE A 89 5.83 16.14 2.31
CA ILE A 89 4.92 17.30 2.21
C ILE A 89 5.19 18.26 3.36
N ALA A 90 5.26 17.76 4.59
CA ALA A 90 5.52 18.54 5.79
C ALA A 90 6.85 19.27 5.70
N GLN A 91 7.90 18.60 5.19
CA GLN A 91 9.19 19.21 4.94
C GLN A 91 9.11 20.33 3.88
N LYS A 92 8.38 20.11 2.77
CA LYS A 92 8.19 21.13 1.72
C LYS A 92 7.45 22.36 2.25
N LEU A 93 6.51 22.17 3.17
CA LEU A 93 5.67 23.23 3.76
C LEU A 93 6.22 23.80 5.08
N SER A 94 7.31 23.25 5.62
CA SER A 94 7.88 23.62 6.93
C SER A 94 6.89 23.49 8.11
N VAL A 95 6.07 22.44 8.10
CA VAL A 95 5.10 22.11 9.18
C VAL A 95 5.47 20.77 9.84
N LYS A 96 4.75 20.35 10.89
CA LYS A 96 4.95 19.01 11.47
C LYS A 96 4.24 17.96 10.61
N THR A 97 4.80 16.76 10.55
CA THR A 97 4.17 15.63 9.82
C THR A 97 2.76 15.30 10.32
N ALA A 98 2.52 15.50 11.63
CA ALA A 98 1.21 15.31 12.24
C ALA A 98 0.16 16.29 11.71
N ASP A 99 0.57 17.46 11.22
CA ASP A 99 -0.32 18.50 10.71
C ASP A 99 -0.72 18.25 9.24
N VAL A 100 -0.14 17.26 8.57
CA VAL A 100 -0.57 16.83 7.22
C VAL A 100 -1.44 15.59 7.36
N THR A 101 -2.66 15.59 6.82
CA THR A 101 -3.62 14.47 6.90
C THR A 101 -4.27 14.19 5.54
N ASP A 102 -5.12 13.15 5.47
CA ASP A 102 -5.91 12.77 4.29
C ASP A 102 -5.09 12.52 3.01
N VAL A 103 -3.84 12.07 3.20
CA VAL A 103 -3.00 11.54 2.11
C VAL A 103 -3.45 10.11 1.84
N ILE A 104 -3.69 9.77 0.56
CA ILE A 104 -4.18 8.44 0.19
C ILE A 104 -3.12 7.71 -0.62
N VAL A 105 -2.92 6.43 -0.33
CA VAL A 105 -2.03 5.53 -1.07
C VAL A 105 -2.84 4.42 -1.70
N TRP A 106 -2.84 4.39 -3.02
CA TRP A 106 -3.55 3.42 -3.82
C TRP A 106 -2.63 2.33 -4.38
N GLY A 107 -3.19 1.15 -4.69
CA GLY A 107 -2.52 0.17 -5.55
C GLY A 107 -1.76 -0.95 -4.85
N ASN A 108 -0.69 -1.39 -5.52
CA ASN A 108 0.21 -2.43 -5.03
C ASN A 108 1.20 -1.80 -4.03
N ILE A 109 1.04 -2.14 -2.74
CA ILE A 109 1.83 -1.56 -1.65
C ILE A 109 3.31 -1.78 -1.85
N SER A 110 3.73 -2.91 -2.45
CA SER A 110 5.14 -3.23 -2.67
C SER A 110 5.61 -3.00 -4.12
N GLY A 111 4.75 -2.49 -4.99
CA GLY A 111 5.00 -2.31 -6.41
C GLY A 111 4.48 -0.97 -6.91
N SER A 112 3.59 -0.98 -7.91
CA SER A 112 2.95 0.24 -8.42
C SER A 112 1.93 0.78 -7.41
N SER A 113 2.40 1.63 -6.49
CA SER A 113 1.58 2.42 -5.59
C SER A 113 1.47 3.87 -6.05
N HIS A 114 0.32 4.50 -5.82
CA HIS A 114 0.08 5.89 -6.21
C HIS A 114 -0.34 6.72 -5.00
N VAL A 115 0.39 7.80 -4.73
CA VAL A 115 0.01 8.79 -3.72
C VAL A 115 -0.95 9.80 -4.34
N ASP A 116 -2.10 9.95 -3.71
CA ASP A 116 -3.14 10.89 -4.08
C ASP A 116 -3.25 11.98 -3.00
N LEU A 117 -3.16 13.22 -3.46
CA LEU A 117 -3.19 14.42 -2.63
C LEU A 117 -4.48 15.22 -2.81
N GLN A 118 -5.46 14.72 -3.58
CA GLN A 118 -6.72 15.44 -3.84
C GLN A 118 -7.45 15.82 -2.54
N ARG A 119 -7.40 14.94 -1.54
CA ARG A 119 -8.02 15.16 -0.22
C ARG A 119 -7.03 15.65 0.83
N ALA A 120 -5.74 15.66 0.53
CA ALA A 120 -4.71 15.93 1.52
C ALA A 120 -4.85 17.36 2.06
N LYS A 121 -4.79 17.48 3.38
CA LYS A 121 -4.94 18.74 4.12
C LYS A 121 -3.69 19.02 4.94
N VAL A 122 -3.46 20.30 5.19
CA VAL A 122 -2.44 20.78 6.12
C VAL A 122 -3.06 21.72 7.15
N PHE A 123 -2.79 21.46 8.42
CA PHE A 123 -3.14 22.28 9.58
C PHE A 123 -1.92 23.10 10.02
N GLN A 124 -2.12 24.11 10.87
CA GLN A 124 -1.04 24.91 11.48
C GLN A 124 -0.03 25.48 10.46
N TYR A 125 -0.44 25.68 9.20
CA TYR A 125 0.41 26.32 8.20
C TYR A 125 0.42 27.83 8.42
N GLU A 126 1.58 28.37 8.79
CA GLU A 126 1.79 29.80 8.97
C GLU A 126 1.98 30.50 7.61
N GLY A 127 0.87 30.73 6.92
CA GLY A 127 0.81 31.45 5.65
C GLY A 127 0.04 32.78 5.75
N ALA A 128 -0.28 33.37 4.59
CA ALA A 128 -1.09 34.58 4.51
C ALA A 128 -2.52 34.37 5.05
N ILE A 129 -3.01 33.14 5.02
CA ILE A 129 -4.28 32.72 5.61
C ILE A 129 -3.94 31.74 6.73
N TRP A 130 -4.26 32.13 7.97
CA TRP A 130 -4.13 31.32 9.17
C TRP A 130 -5.47 31.33 9.93
N GLY A 131 -5.67 30.31 10.77
CA GLY A 131 -6.92 30.13 11.50
C GLY A 131 -6.73 29.38 12.81
N PRO A 132 -7.83 29.03 13.50
CA PRO A 132 -7.79 28.21 14.72
C PRO A 132 -7.17 26.82 14.47
N SER A 133 -6.94 26.05 15.53
CA SER A 133 -6.20 24.78 15.45
C SER A 133 -6.85 23.71 14.56
N ASP A 134 -8.15 23.81 14.32
CA ASP A 134 -8.96 22.95 13.44
C ASP A 134 -9.06 23.50 12.00
N PHE A 135 -8.50 24.67 11.72
CA PHE A 135 -8.45 25.21 10.37
C PHE A 135 -7.40 24.48 9.53
N SER A 136 -7.83 23.96 8.38
CA SER A 136 -6.96 23.30 7.41
C SER A 136 -7.06 23.92 6.03
N GLN A 137 -6.00 23.72 5.25
CA GLN A 137 -5.92 24.12 3.86
C GLN A 137 -5.58 22.92 2.98
N PRO A 138 -6.12 22.81 1.75
CA PRO A 138 -5.74 21.75 0.84
C PRO A 138 -4.25 21.82 0.47
N VAL A 139 -3.52 20.70 0.58
CA VAL A 139 -2.07 20.64 0.28
C VAL A 139 -1.78 21.13 -1.14
N LEU A 140 -2.62 20.74 -2.12
CA LEU A 140 -2.48 21.15 -3.52
C LEU A 140 -2.62 22.67 -3.74
N LYS A 141 -3.21 23.42 -2.81
CA LYS A 141 -3.27 24.88 -2.87
C LYS A 141 -2.07 25.54 -2.21
N MET A 142 -1.38 24.84 -1.31
CA MET A 142 -0.24 25.35 -0.55
C MET A 142 1.10 25.12 -1.24
N ILE A 143 1.18 24.10 -2.10
CA ILE A 143 2.37 23.82 -2.90
C ILE A 143 2.15 24.35 -4.32
N TYR A 144 2.65 25.56 -4.58
CA TYR A 144 2.57 26.20 -5.91
C TYR A 144 3.55 25.62 -6.95
N ASP A 145 4.53 24.85 -6.49
CA ASP A 145 5.56 24.23 -7.32
C ASP A 145 5.02 22.97 -8.01
N MET A 146 4.38 23.16 -9.17
CA MET A 146 3.78 22.08 -9.95
C MET A 146 4.81 21.04 -10.42
N LYS A 147 6.04 21.48 -10.75
CA LYS A 147 7.12 20.56 -11.12
C LYS A 147 7.46 19.64 -9.96
N TRP A 148 7.55 20.19 -8.75
CA TRP A 148 7.80 19.37 -7.57
C TRP A 148 6.66 18.38 -7.32
N LEU A 149 5.39 18.79 -7.42
CA LEU A 149 4.24 17.89 -7.22
C LEU A 149 4.21 16.75 -8.26
N GLN A 150 4.43 17.06 -9.53
CA GLN A 150 4.26 16.11 -10.63
C GLN A 150 5.48 15.22 -10.87
N THR A 151 6.68 15.62 -10.43
CA THR A 151 7.92 14.90 -10.72
C THR A 151 8.71 14.61 -9.46
N ASP A 152 9.18 15.65 -8.76
CA ASP A 152 10.14 15.46 -7.67
C ASP A 152 9.53 14.69 -6.49
N PHE A 153 8.30 15.02 -6.11
CA PHE A 153 7.55 14.35 -5.05
C PHE A 153 7.30 12.88 -5.35
N LEU A 154 6.87 12.56 -6.58
CA LEU A 154 6.64 11.17 -6.99
C LEU A 154 7.95 10.37 -6.99
N ASN A 155 9.05 10.99 -7.42
CA ASN A 155 10.38 10.38 -7.36
C ASN A 155 10.86 10.19 -5.91
N LEU A 156 10.62 11.16 -5.04
CA LEU A 156 10.96 11.05 -3.62
C LEU A 156 10.23 9.88 -2.98
N VAL A 157 8.89 9.83 -3.09
CA VAL A 157 8.10 8.74 -2.49
C VAL A 157 8.46 7.36 -3.05
N SER A 158 8.66 7.25 -4.36
CA SER A 158 9.01 5.97 -4.98
C SER A 158 10.42 5.48 -4.63
N SER A 159 11.40 6.40 -4.52
CA SER A 159 12.79 6.06 -4.20
C SER A 159 13.09 5.97 -2.71
N GLN A 160 12.22 6.51 -1.85
CA GLN A 160 12.43 6.61 -0.41
C GLN A 160 12.64 5.24 0.22
N ARG A 161 11.84 4.22 -0.12
CA ARG A 161 11.99 2.89 0.47
C ARG A 161 13.33 2.23 0.16
N ALA A 162 13.78 2.31 -1.09
CA ALA A 162 15.10 1.79 -1.47
C ALA A 162 16.22 2.57 -0.75
N THR A 163 16.06 3.89 -0.63
CA THR A 163 17.02 4.79 0.02
C THR A 163 17.11 4.54 1.53
N VAL A 164 15.99 4.41 2.23
CA VAL A 164 15.96 4.15 3.67
C VAL A 164 16.44 2.74 3.97
N ALA A 165 16.01 1.75 3.18
CA ALA A 165 16.44 0.36 3.35
C ALA A 165 17.95 0.18 3.14
N SER A 166 18.55 0.90 2.18
CA SER A 166 20.01 0.85 1.95
C SER A 166 20.82 1.58 3.01
N LYS A 167 20.26 2.62 3.64
CA LYS A 167 20.95 3.42 4.67
C LYS A 167 20.80 2.84 6.08
N SER A 168 19.63 2.28 6.43
CA SER A 168 19.38 1.75 7.77
C SER A 168 18.17 0.81 7.82
N GLN A 169 18.42 -0.45 8.19
CA GLN A 169 17.36 -1.40 8.50
C GLN A 169 16.53 -0.96 9.72
N ARG A 170 17.13 -0.24 10.68
CA ARG A 170 16.44 0.28 11.87
C ARG A 170 15.44 1.37 11.52
N ALA A 171 15.81 2.32 10.66
CA ALA A 171 14.89 3.39 10.24
C ALA A 171 13.66 2.83 9.51
N THR A 172 13.87 1.83 8.66
CA THR A 172 12.80 1.10 7.99
C THR A 172 11.85 0.44 9.00
N ALA A 173 12.38 -0.22 10.03
CA ALA A 173 11.58 -0.87 11.06
C ALA A 173 10.77 0.14 11.90
N ILE A 174 11.34 1.30 12.23
CA ILE A 174 10.64 2.37 12.96
C ILE A 174 9.48 2.93 12.14
N SER A 175 9.70 3.19 10.84
CA SER A 175 8.65 3.66 9.93
C SER A 175 7.46 2.68 9.86
N ALA A 176 7.76 1.39 9.67
CA ALA A 176 6.75 0.34 9.67
C ALA A 176 5.99 0.26 11.01
N THR A 177 6.71 0.37 12.13
CA THR A 177 6.13 0.33 13.48
C THR A 177 5.16 1.50 13.70
N ASN A 178 5.51 2.72 13.27
CA ASN A 178 4.64 3.87 13.37
C ASN A 178 3.33 3.69 12.59
N GLY A 179 3.41 3.13 11.38
CA GLY A 179 2.22 2.78 10.60
C GLY A 179 1.34 1.76 11.33
N ILE A 180 1.93 0.69 11.87
CA ILE A 180 1.19 -0.34 12.63
C ILE A 180 0.49 0.27 13.86
N ILE A 181 1.20 1.13 14.61
CA ILE A 181 0.63 1.81 15.78
C ILE A 181 -0.56 2.68 15.37
N ALA A 182 -0.48 3.39 14.24
CA ALA A 182 -1.59 4.21 13.74
C ALA A 182 -2.84 3.38 13.47
N VAL A 183 -2.68 2.25 12.76
CA VAL A 183 -3.80 1.35 12.46
C VAL A 183 -4.36 0.72 13.73
N LEU A 184 -3.51 0.29 14.66
CA LEU A 184 -3.98 -0.24 15.95
C LEU A 184 -4.71 0.81 16.79
N LYS A 185 -4.29 2.08 16.75
CA LYS A 185 -5.00 3.18 17.41
C LYS A 185 -6.35 3.41 16.76
N ALA A 186 -6.41 3.51 15.43
CA ALA A 186 -7.66 3.70 14.70
C ALA A 186 -8.63 2.52 14.91
N TRP A 187 -8.11 1.30 15.06
CA TRP A 187 -8.91 0.11 15.32
C TRP A 187 -9.46 0.05 16.76
N ASN A 188 -8.68 0.43 17.77
CA ASN A 188 -9.06 0.24 19.17
C ASN A 188 -9.66 1.48 19.83
N CYS A 189 -9.27 2.66 19.38
CA CYS A 189 -9.87 3.90 19.81
C CYS A 189 -11.04 4.18 18.88
N ASN A 190 -12.11 4.79 19.40
CA ASN A 190 -13.00 5.55 18.53
C ASN A 190 -12.17 6.73 18.02
N SER A 191 -11.40 6.50 16.94
CA SER A 191 -10.74 7.58 16.22
C SER A 191 -11.78 8.65 15.97
N SER A 192 -11.40 9.92 16.12
CA SER A 192 -12.21 11.01 15.62
C SER A 192 -12.65 10.63 14.21
N ALA A 193 -13.95 10.63 13.94
CA ALA A 193 -14.62 9.96 12.82
C ALA A 193 -14.14 10.38 11.40
N GLU A 194 -13.07 11.17 11.31
CA GLU A 194 -12.52 11.78 10.11
C GLU A 194 -11.10 11.30 9.75
N GLU A 195 -10.43 10.49 10.57
CA GLU A 195 -9.09 10.00 10.21
C GLU A 195 -9.17 8.95 9.09
N VAL A 196 -8.64 9.31 7.90
CA VAL A 196 -8.52 8.43 6.75
C VAL A 196 -7.14 7.78 6.74
N LEU A 197 -7.11 6.46 6.65
CA LEU A 197 -5.88 5.67 6.49
C LEU A 197 -5.92 4.87 5.21
N SER A 198 -4.75 4.59 4.64
CA SER A 198 -4.64 3.69 3.48
C SER A 198 -4.33 2.26 3.91
N LEU A 199 -5.16 1.30 3.52
CA LEU A 199 -4.99 -0.13 3.81
C LEU A 199 -5.17 -1.00 2.58
N GLY A 200 -4.36 -2.06 2.49
CA GLY A 200 -4.56 -3.16 1.56
C GLY A 200 -5.70 -4.05 2.03
N ILE A 201 -6.84 -4.00 1.35
CA ILE A 201 -8.03 -4.77 1.70
C ILE A 201 -8.52 -5.57 0.51
N LEU A 202 -9.30 -6.61 0.75
CA LEU A 202 -9.92 -7.40 -0.32
C LEU A 202 -10.95 -6.54 -1.06
N SER A 203 -10.66 -6.23 -2.32
CA SER A 203 -11.59 -5.53 -3.19
C SER A 203 -12.81 -6.39 -3.51
N THR A 204 -13.99 -5.79 -3.41
CA THR A 204 -15.29 -6.35 -3.82
C THR A 204 -15.89 -5.59 -5.00
N GLY A 205 -15.11 -4.74 -5.68
CA GLY A 205 -15.57 -3.91 -6.80
C GLY A 205 -15.60 -2.40 -6.52
N GLN A 206 -15.12 -1.96 -5.36
CA GLN A 206 -15.08 -0.53 -5.02
C GLN A 206 -14.31 0.25 -6.08
N TYR A 207 -14.78 1.46 -6.40
CA TYR A 207 -14.17 2.34 -7.41
C TYR A 207 -14.03 1.73 -8.83
N ASN A 208 -14.77 0.66 -9.13
CA ASN A 208 -14.60 -0.17 -10.35
C ASN A 208 -13.24 -0.89 -10.41
N LEU A 209 -12.62 -1.14 -9.26
CA LEU A 209 -11.44 -1.99 -9.18
C LEU A 209 -11.83 -3.47 -9.29
N PRO A 210 -10.95 -4.33 -9.81
CA PRO A 210 -11.16 -5.77 -9.80
C PRO A 210 -11.53 -6.34 -8.42
N ALA A 211 -12.58 -7.16 -8.37
CA ALA A 211 -12.90 -7.93 -7.18
C ALA A 211 -11.88 -9.08 -6.98
N GLY A 212 -11.71 -9.53 -5.73
CA GLY A 212 -10.89 -10.70 -5.39
C GLY A 212 -9.38 -10.43 -5.33
N VAL A 213 -8.98 -9.16 -5.38
CA VAL A 213 -7.60 -8.68 -5.28
C VAL A 213 -7.45 -7.87 -4.00
N VAL A 214 -6.40 -8.11 -3.22
CA VAL A 214 -6.05 -7.23 -2.10
C VAL A 214 -5.41 -5.97 -2.67
N PHE A 215 -6.03 -4.81 -2.46
CA PHE A 215 -5.65 -3.55 -3.09
C PHE A 215 -5.62 -2.43 -2.05
N SER A 216 -4.61 -1.55 -2.09
CA SER A 216 -4.54 -0.41 -1.18
C SER A 216 -5.57 0.64 -1.56
N MET A 217 -6.44 1.03 -0.62
CA MET A 217 -7.47 2.05 -0.81
C MET A 217 -7.79 2.76 0.52
N PRO A 218 -8.42 3.95 0.50
CA PRO A 218 -8.70 4.72 1.69
C PRO A 218 -9.81 4.08 2.52
N VAL A 219 -9.59 3.99 3.82
CA VAL A 219 -10.56 3.52 4.80
C VAL A 219 -10.70 4.51 5.94
N SER A 220 -11.88 4.50 6.55
CA SER A 220 -12.17 5.16 7.83
C SER A 220 -12.46 4.11 8.88
N PHE A 221 -12.17 4.41 10.15
CA PHE A 221 -12.47 3.54 11.27
C PHE A 221 -13.63 4.10 12.11
N GLN A 222 -14.56 3.21 12.47
CA GLN A 222 -15.68 3.52 13.36
C GLN A 222 -16.02 2.26 14.18
N ASP A 223 -16.10 2.43 15.51
CA ASP A 223 -16.49 1.38 16.46
C ASP A 223 -15.76 0.03 16.26
N GLY A 224 -14.45 0.10 16.07
CA GLY A 224 -13.60 -1.09 15.89
C GLY A 224 -13.77 -1.83 14.56
N ARG A 225 -14.36 -1.17 13.56
CA ARG A 225 -14.48 -1.64 12.18
C ARG A 225 -13.95 -0.58 11.24
N TRP A 226 -13.46 -1.02 10.09
CA TRP A 226 -13.14 -0.12 8.98
C TRP A 226 -14.21 -0.19 7.90
N SER A 227 -14.35 0.90 7.15
CA SER A 227 -15.16 1.00 5.96
C SER A 227 -14.36 1.70 4.87
N VAL A 228 -14.58 1.29 3.61
CA VAL A 228 -13.98 2.00 2.46
C VAL A 228 -14.66 3.34 2.34
N LEU A 229 -13.84 4.40 2.26
CA LEU A 229 -14.34 5.74 2.00
C LEU A 229 -15.01 5.75 0.62
N SER A 230 -16.21 6.28 0.43
CA SER A 230 -16.92 6.19 -0.86
C SER A 230 -16.93 7.48 -1.69
N ASP A 231 -16.52 8.60 -1.10
CA ASP A 231 -16.62 9.95 -1.67
C ASP A 231 -15.34 10.40 -2.40
N VAL A 232 -14.46 9.46 -2.78
CA VAL A 232 -13.22 9.78 -3.50
C VAL A 232 -13.42 9.72 -5.01
N ILE A 233 -13.01 10.77 -5.71
CA ILE A 233 -13.20 10.91 -7.15
C ILE A 233 -11.94 10.42 -7.86
N ILE A 234 -12.07 9.31 -8.59
CA ILE A 234 -10.99 8.74 -9.40
C ILE A 234 -11.09 9.26 -10.85
N SER A 235 -10.11 10.08 -11.25
CA SER A 235 -9.97 10.54 -12.64
C SER A 235 -9.61 9.40 -13.59
N ASP A 236 -9.80 9.59 -14.90
CA ASP A 236 -9.45 8.57 -15.90
C ASP A 236 -7.95 8.24 -15.92
N GLU A 237 -7.10 9.26 -15.73
CA GLU A 237 -5.65 9.07 -15.61
C GLU A 237 -5.30 8.22 -14.37
N MET A 238 -5.92 8.50 -13.23
CA MET A 238 -5.73 7.73 -12.02
C MET A 238 -6.23 6.29 -12.21
N ARG A 239 -7.41 6.13 -12.84
CA ARG A 239 -7.98 4.81 -13.14
C ARG A 239 -7.04 3.95 -13.96
N ALA A 240 -6.41 4.51 -15.00
CA ALA A 240 -5.43 3.78 -15.81
C ALA A 240 -4.24 3.29 -14.97
N LYS A 241 -3.74 4.14 -14.06
CA LYS A 241 -2.67 3.78 -13.11
C LYS A 241 -3.10 2.69 -12.13
N LEU A 242 -4.32 2.78 -11.58
CA LEU A 242 -4.88 1.77 -10.68
C LEU A 242 -5.09 0.43 -11.39
N GLN A 243 -5.45 0.43 -12.67
CA GLN A 243 -5.58 -0.78 -13.47
C GLN A 243 -4.24 -1.50 -13.63
N ILE A 244 -3.16 -0.77 -13.93
CA ILE A 244 -1.80 -1.34 -13.99
C ILE A 244 -1.42 -2.00 -12.66
N ALA A 245 -1.70 -1.32 -11.54
CA ALA A 245 -1.45 -1.88 -10.21
C ALA A 245 -2.28 -3.15 -9.94
N ALA A 246 -3.54 -3.17 -10.37
CA ALA A 246 -4.41 -4.33 -10.20
C ALA A 246 -3.94 -5.53 -11.04
N ASP A 247 -3.46 -5.29 -12.26
CA ASP A 247 -2.94 -6.35 -13.14
C ASP A 247 -1.63 -6.93 -12.59
N GLN A 248 -0.71 -6.09 -12.06
CA GLN A 248 0.47 -6.58 -11.33
C GLN A 248 0.10 -7.49 -10.15
N LEU A 249 -0.91 -7.12 -9.38
CA LEU A 249 -1.36 -7.91 -8.23
C LEU A 249 -1.99 -9.25 -8.64
N ARG A 250 -2.71 -9.27 -9.77
CA ARG A 250 -3.24 -10.50 -10.37
C ARG A 250 -2.10 -11.41 -10.85
N GLU A 251 -1.10 -10.86 -11.52
CA GLU A 251 0.08 -11.61 -11.96
C GLU A 251 0.85 -12.23 -10.78
N GLU A 252 1.06 -11.46 -9.70
CA GLU A 252 1.68 -11.96 -8.46
C GLU A 252 0.90 -13.14 -7.88
N LYS A 253 -0.44 -13.04 -7.85
CA LYS A 253 -1.33 -14.09 -7.35
C LYS A 253 -1.36 -15.32 -8.27
N ASP A 254 -1.40 -15.12 -9.58
CA ASP A 254 -1.37 -16.20 -10.55
C ASP A 254 -0.06 -16.98 -10.46
N LEU A 255 1.07 -16.29 -10.30
CA LEU A 255 2.37 -16.92 -10.09
C LEU A 255 2.40 -17.74 -8.80
N ALA A 256 1.84 -17.20 -7.71
CA ALA A 256 1.68 -17.94 -6.46
C ALA A 256 0.79 -19.18 -6.61
N SER A 257 -0.24 -19.14 -7.45
CA SER A 257 -1.11 -20.29 -7.71
C SER A 257 -0.44 -21.39 -8.56
N ARG A 258 0.43 -21.01 -9.51
CA ARG A 258 1.16 -21.96 -10.37
C ARG A 258 2.18 -22.76 -9.57
N THR A 259 2.93 -22.10 -8.68
CA THR A 259 3.89 -22.76 -7.79
C THR A 259 3.27 -23.85 -6.89
N ARG A 260 1.97 -23.77 -6.61
CA ARG A 260 1.21 -24.81 -5.90
C ARG A 260 0.99 -26.08 -6.74
N LYS A 261 0.83 -25.97 -8.06
CA LYS A 261 0.56 -27.12 -8.94
C LYS A 261 1.80 -27.95 -9.21
N ASP A 262 2.98 -27.35 -9.16
CA ASP A 262 4.25 -28.06 -9.39
C ASP A 262 4.75 -28.86 -8.15
N THR A 263 4.02 -28.78 -7.02
CA THR A 263 4.36 -29.44 -5.74
C THR A 263 3.34 -30.46 -5.25
N ALA A 264 2.20 -30.58 -5.94
CA ALA A 264 1.14 -31.56 -5.66
C ALA A 264 1.27 -32.76 -6.62
#